data_AF-A0A1B9B4P6-F1
#
_entry.id   AF-A0A1B9B4P6-F1
#
_cell.length_a   1.000
_cell.length_b   1.000
_cell.length_c   1.000
_cell.angle_alpha   90.00
_cell.angle_beta   90.00
_cell.angle_gamma   90.00
#
_symmetry.space_group_name_H-M   'P 1'
#
loop_
_entity.id
_entity.type
_entity.pdbx_description
1 polymer ?
#
loop_
_entity_poly.entity_id
_entity_poly.type
_entity_poly.pdbx_seq_one_letter_code
_entity_poly.pdbx_strand_id
1 'polypeptide(L)'
;MEGISLLSILFTALFVLGCLYLVLMPLFKEETFLDHTRKSQTDTATKEALFTTLNEIEFEFKMNKLSESDYRQLKRQYEIQVAKIMKDEETSVEKNIDLDLLAEVEREIEASLNKQQKKGEGK
;
A
#
# COMPACT_ATOMS: atom_id res chain seq x y z
N MET A 1 -15.03 46.30 37.46
CA MET A 1 -14.74 46.42 36.01
C MET A 1 -13.56 45.56 35.59
N GLU A 2 -12.49 45.48 36.39
CA GLU A 2 -11.26 44.72 36.05
C GLU A 2 -11.47 43.20 35.87
N GLY A 3 -12.29 42.55 36.69
CA GLY A 3 -12.54 41.10 36.58
C GLY A 3 -13.26 40.67 35.29
N ILE A 4 -14.10 41.55 34.73
CA ILE A 4 -14.81 41.29 33.47
C ILE A 4 -13.83 41.40 32.30
N SER A 5 -12.88 42.35 32.37
CA SER A 5 -11.81 42.50 31.39
C SER A 5 -10.82 41.33 31.40
N LEU A 6 -10.47 40.80 32.57
CA LEU A 6 -9.60 39.62 32.67
C LEU A 6 -10.27 38.37 32.09
N LEU A 7 -11.55 38.17 32.37
CA LEU A 7 -12.31 37.03 31.85
C LEU A 7 -12.43 37.08 30.32
N SER A 8 -12.66 38.26 29.74
CA SER A 8 -12.78 38.41 28.29
C SER A 8 -11.44 38.22 27.57
N ILE A 9 -10.32 38.67 28.16
CA ILE A 9 -8.96 38.43 27.63
C ILE A 9 -8.64 36.93 27.66
N LEU A 10 -9.02 36.22 28.72
CA LEU A 10 -8.73 34.80 28.86
C LEU A 10 -9.54 33.96 27.84
N PHE A 11 -10.81 34.32 27.63
CA PHE A 11 -11.66 33.69 26.61
C PHE A 11 -11.14 33.91 25.19
N THR A 12 -10.74 35.14 24.86
CA THR A 12 -10.18 35.47 23.54
C THR A 12 -8.85 34.75 23.30
N ALA A 13 -7.98 34.67 24.30
CA ALA A 13 -6.73 33.92 24.19
C ALA A 13 -6.97 32.42 23.93
N LEU A 14 -7.90 31.80 24.66
CA LEU A 14 -8.29 30.39 24.46
C LEU A 14 -8.87 30.15 23.06
N PHE A 15 -9.69 31.07 22.57
CA PHE A 15 -10.28 30.98 21.25
C PHE A 15 -9.21 31.06 20.14
N VAL A 16 -8.27 32.00 20.25
CA VAL A 16 -7.16 32.15 19.32
C VAL A 16 -6.27 30.89 19.32
N LEU A 17 -5.94 30.36 20.49
CA LEU A 17 -5.19 29.11 20.62
C LEU A 17 -5.92 27.92 20.01
N GLY A 18 -7.24 27.81 20.22
CA GLY A 18 -8.07 26.78 19.62
C GLY A 18 -8.12 26.86 18.09
N CYS A 19 -8.31 28.06 17.54
CA CYS A 19 -8.25 28.29 16.09
C CYS A 19 -6.87 27.94 15.52
N LEU A 20 -5.80 28.36 16.19
CA LEU A 20 -4.43 28.07 15.78
C LEU A 20 -4.15 26.56 15.82
N TYR A 21 -4.62 25.86 16.85
CA TYR A 21 -4.53 24.41 16.94
C TYR A 21 -5.27 23.73 15.79
N LEU A 22 -6.51 24.12 15.46
CA LEU A 22 -7.26 23.53 14.35
C LEU A 22 -6.61 23.75 12.98
N VAL A 23 -5.92 24.88 12.80
CA VAL A 23 -5.18 25.18 11.57
C VAL A 23 -3.86 24.43 11.49
N LEU A 24 -3.16 24.25 12.62
CA LEU A 24 -1.89 23.53 12.66
C LEU A 24 -2.07 22.00 12.66
N MET A 25 -3.14 21.48 13.28
CA MET A 25 -3.44 20.05 13.35
C MET A 25 -3.36 19.31 11.99
N PRO A 26 -3.92 19.81 10.88
CA PRO A 26 -3.80 19.13 9.59
C PRO A 26 -2.37 19.13 9.02
N LEU A 27 -1.50 20.05 9.46
CA LEU A 27 -0.10 20.11 9.00
C LEU A 27 0.78 19.03 9.64
N PHE A 28 0.38 18.52 10.82
CA PHE A 28 1.13 17.51 11.59
C PHE A 28 0.50 16.11 11.54
N LYS A 29 -0.67 15.95 10.90
CA LYS A 29 -1.23 14.62 10.66
C LYS A 29 -0.42 13.95 9.56
N GLU A 30 0.50 13.07 9.96
CA GLU A 30 1.11 12.11 9.05
C GLU A 30 0.02 11.38 8.26
N GLU A 31 0.21 11.37 6.95
CA GLU A 31 -0.70 10.92 5.89
C GLU A 31 -0.92 9.39 5.90
N THR A 32 -1.05 8.74 7.04
CA THR A 32 -0.98 7.26 7.13
C THR A 32 -2.12 6.55 6.37
N PHE A 33 -3.24 7.23 6.12
CA PHE A 33 -4.41 6.63 5.45
C PHE A 33 -4.52 6.96 3.95
N LEU A 34 -3.96 8.08 3.50
CA LEU A 34 -3.94 8.44 2.06
C LEU A 34 -2.73 7.86 1.33
N ASP A 35 -1.65 7.55 2.05
CA ASP A 35 -0.43 7.04 1.45
C ASP A 35 -0.61 5.59 0.96
N HIS A 36 -1.40 4.74 1.63
CA HIS A 36 -1.61 3.36 1.18
C HIS A 36 -2.43 3.25 -0.12
N THR A 37 -3.51 4.01 -0.26
CA THR A 37 -4.34 3.99 -1.48
C THR A 37 -3.63 4.66 -2.65
N ARG A 38 -2.92 5.77 -2.40
CA ARG A 38 -2.14 6.45 -3.44
C ARG A 38 -0.95 5.59 -3.88
N LYS A 39 -0.19 5.02 -2.93
CA LYS A 39 0.95 4.14 -3.21
C LYS A 39 0.53 2.90 -3.98
N SER A 40 -0.56 2.24 -3.59
CA SER A 40 -1.08 1.07 -4.30
C SER A 40 -1.51 1.39 -5.74
N GLN A 41 -2.19 2.52 -5.98
CA GLN A 41 -2.53 2.95 -7.35
C GLN A 41 -1.32 3.37 -8.18
N THR A 42 -0.31 4.01 -7.58
CA THR A 42 0.92 4.34 -8.28
C THR A 42 1.76 3.12 -8.60
N ASP A 43 1.80 2.12 -7.72
CA ASP A 43 2.58 0.90 -7.92
C ASP A 43 1.99 0.05 -9.06
N THR A 44 0.65 -0.06 -9.16
CA THR A 44 -0.01 -0.75 -10.29
C THR A 44 0.21 -0.03 -11.62
N ALA A 45 0.04 1.29 -11.66
CA ALA A 45 0.29 2.08 -12.87
C ALA A 45 1.77 2.01 -13.30
N THR A 46 2.70 2.01 -12.33
CA THR A 46 4.14 1.88 -12.58
C THR A 46 4.47 0.50 -13.14
N LYS A 47 3.86 -0.56 -12.60
CA LYS A 47 4.03 -1.93 -13.07
C LYS A 47 3.56 -2.10 -14.52
N GLU A 48 2.38 -1.59 -14.86
CA GLU A 48 1.87 -1.60 -16.23
C GLU A 48 2.79 -0.86 -17.21
N ALA A 49 3.30 0.31 -16.81
CA ALA A 49 4.25 1.07 -17.61
C ALA A 49 5.53 0.28 -17.87
N LEU A 50 6.10 -0.36 -16.83
CA LEU A 50 7.32 -1.17 -16.97
C LEU A 50 7.12 -2.38 -17.88
N PHE A 51 6.00 -3.10 -17.76
CA PHE A 51 5.68 -4.21 -18.67
C PHE A 51 5.48 -3.73 -20.12
N THR A 52 4.83 -2.59 -20.30
CA THR A 52 4.66 -1.97 -21.62
C THR A 52 6.03 -1.60 -22.22
N THR A 53 6.92 -1.00 -21.43
CA THR A 53 8.28 -0.68 -21.88
C THR A 53 9.09 -1.93 -22.22
N LEU A 54 8.97 -3.00 -21.43
CA LEU A 54 9.66 -4.26 -21.73
C LEU A 54 9.20 -4.85 -23.07
N ASN A 55 7.89 -4.83 -23.33
CA ASN A 55 7.32 -5.25 -24.61
C ASN A 55 7.82 -4.39 -25.78
N GLU A 56 7.91 -3.07 -25.60
CA GLU A 56 8.44 -2.16 -26.63
C GLU A 56 9.92 -2.47 -26.91
N ILE A 57 10.75 -2.68 -25.89
CA ILE A 57 12.16 -3.05 -26.05
C ILE A 57 12.31 -4.35 -26.84
N GLU A 58 11.48 -5.37 -26.54
CA GLU A 58 11.45 -6.61 -27.31
C GLU A 58 10.99 -6.40 -28.75
N PHE A 59 10.00 -5.55 -28.95
CA PHE A 59 9.52 -5.19 -30.28
C PHE A 59 10.63 -4.50 -31.09
N GLU A 60 11.29 -3.48 -30.55
CA GLU A 60 12.38 -2.77 -31.21
C GLU A 60 13.54 -3.69 -31.58
N PHE A 61 13.91 -4.62 -30.68
CA PHE A 61 14.92 -5.64 -30.97
C PHE A 61 14.48 -6.58 -32.10
N LYS A 62 13.25 -7.10 -32.07
CA LYS A 62 12.68 -7.94 -33.15
C LYS A 62 12.62 -7.21 -34.49
N MET A 63 12.49 -5.89 -34.46
CA MET A 63 12.48 -5.03 -35.63
C MET A 63 13.90 -4.62 -36.09
N ASN A 64 14.96 -5.19 -35.52
CA ASN A 64 16.36 -4.86 -35.78
C ASN A 64 16.70 -3.37 -35.58
N LYS A 65 15.94 -2.67 -34.72
CA LYS A 65 16.22 -1.27 -34.35
C LYS A 65 17.21 -1.14 -33.20
N LEU A 66 17.41 -2.22 -32.45
CA LEU A 66 18.25 -2.27 -31.27
C LEU A 66 19.34 -3.33 -31.44
N SER A 67 20.56 -3.02 -31.02
CA SER A 67 21.65 -4.01 -31.01
C SER A 67 21.40 -5.07 -29.93
N GLU A 68 21.97 -6.26 -30.10
CA GLU A 68 21.81 -7.34 -29.13
C GLU A 68 22.44 -7.02 -27.76
N SER A 69 23.54 -6.23 -27.73
CA SER A 69 24.14 -5.75 -26.48
C SER A 69 23.22 -4.76 -25.77
N ASP A 70 22.66 -3.80 -26.49
CA ASP A 70 21.80 -2.77 -25.91
C ASP A 70 20.48 -3.39 -25.44
N TYR A 71 19.92 -4.31 -26.23
CA TYR A 71 18.75 -5.09 -25.86
C TYR A 71 18.96 -5.83 -24.53
N ARG A 72 20.05 -6.59 -24.41
CA ARG A 72 20.35 -7.32 -23.17
C ARG A 72 20.50 -6.40 -21.97
N GLN A 73 21.15 -5.26 -22.16
CA GLN A 73 21.34 -4.29 -21.10
C GLN A 73 20.02 -3.67 -20.65
N LEU A 74 19.24 -3.14 -21.59
CA LEU A 74 17.94 -2.51 -21.30
C LEU A 74 16.97 -3.52 -20.70
N LYS A 75 16.82 -4.69 -21.31
CA LYS A 75 15.91 -5.74 -20.82
C LYS A 75 16.21 -6.09 -19.36
N ARG A 76 17.49 -6.31 -19.04
CA ARG A 76 17.92 -6.65 -17.69
C ARG A 76 17.61 -5.54 -16.68
N GLN A 77 17.82 -4.28 -17.05
CA GLN A 77 17.54 -3.14 -16.16
C GLN A 77 16.05 -3.03 -15.84
N TYR A 78 15.17 -3.25 -16.81
CA TYR A 78 13.72 -3.20 -16.60
C TYR A 78 13.20 -4.45 -15.88
N GLU A 79 13.71 -5.64 -16.17
CA GLU A 79 13.38 -6.87 -15.43
C GLU A 79 13.69 -6.75 -13.92
N ILE A 80 14.82 -6.13 -13.56
CA ILE A 80 15.17 -5.87 -12.16
C ILE A 80 14.14 -4.94 -11.50
N GLN A 81 13.67 -3.91 -12.19
CA GLN A 81 12.67 -2.99 -11.66
C GLN A 81 11.31 -3.67 -11.45
N VAL A 82 10.88 -4.51 -12.40
CA VAL A 82 9.66 -5.32 -12.28
C VAL A 82 9.78 -6.29 -11.10
N ALA A 83 10.90 -7.03 -10.99
CA ALA A 83 11.11 -7.97 -9.90
C ALA A 83 11.08 -7.29 -8.53
N LYS A 84 11.60 -6.06 -8.42
CA LYS A 84 11.54 -5.28 -7.19
C LYS A 84 10.10 -4.96 -6.79
N ILE A 85 9.28 -4.46 -7.72
CA ILE A 85 7.87 -4.13 -7.43
C ILE A 85 7.09 -5.38 -7.03
N MET A 86 7.28 -6.51 -7.72
CA MET A 86 6.62 -7.77 -7.37
C MET A 86 6.98 -8.24 -5.95
N LYS A 87 8.26 -8.10 -5.55
CA LYS A 87 8.70 -8.43 -4.20
C LYS A 87 8.12 -7.48 -3.14
N ASP A 88 8.04 -6.20 -3.47
CA ASP A 88 7.45 -5.19 -2.58
C ASP A 88 5.93 -5.42 -2.39
N GLU A 89 5.23 -5.89 -3.44
CA GLU A 89 3.83 -6.36 -3.36
C GLU A 89 3.68 -7.58 -2.43
N GLU A 90 4.49 -8.63 -2.62
CA GLU A 90 4.46 -9.84 -1.77
C GLU A 90 4.72 -9.52 -0.29
N THR A 91 5.74 -8.70 -0.01
CA THR A 91 6.10 -8.30 1.37
C THR A 91 4.98 -7.46 2.02
N SER A 92 4.29 -6.64 1.23
CA SER A 92 3.16 -5.82 1.71
C SER A 92 1.94 -6.69 2.03
N VAL A 93 1.72 -7.78 1.31
CA VAL A 93 0.65 -8.75 1.60
C VAL A 93 0.94 -9.47 2.92
N GLU A 94 2.16 -9.98 3.15
CA GLU A 94 2.53 -10.65 4.41
C GLU A 94 2.35 -9.76 5.64
N LYS A 95 2.69 -8.47 5.54
CA LYS A 95 2.62 -7.55 6.69
C LYS A 95 1.19 -7.18 7.10
N ASN A 96 0.21 -7.38 6.23
CA ASN A 96 -1.21 -7.03 6.47
C ASN A 96 -2.08 -8.24 6.86
N ILE A 97 -1.48 -9.41 7.08
CA ILE A 97 -2.22 -10.58 7.55
C ILE A 97 -2.51 -10.40 9.05
N ASP A 98 -3.78 -10.20 9.38
CA ASP A 98 -4.25 -10.25 10.77
C ASP A 98 -4.15 -11.69 11.28
N LEU A 99 -3.23 -11.90 12.23
CA LEU A 99 -2.92 -13.22 12.79
C LEU A 99 -4.13 -13.83 13.51
N ASP A 100 -5.02 -13.01 14.08
CA ASP A 100 -6.22 -13.49 14.75
C ASP A 100 -7.25 -14.01 13.74
N LEU A 101 -7.42 -13.32 12.61
CA LEU A 101 -8.27 -13.80 11.51
C LEU A 101 -7.70 -15.07 10.86
N LEU A 102 -6.38 -15.16 10.71
CA LEU A 102 -5.72 -16.37 10.17
C LEU A 102 -5.99 -17.59 11.06
N ALA A 103 -5.85 -17.44 12.38
CA ALA A 103 -6.11 -18.51 13.35
C ALA A 103 -7.58 -18.95 13.37
N GLU A 104 -8.51 -18.01 13.19
CA GLU A 104 -9.94 -18.31 13.06
C GLU A 104 -10.23 -19.13 11.80
N VAL A 105 -9.67 -18.74 10.65
CA VAL A 105 -9.82 -19.46 9.39
C VAL A 105 -9.25 -20.88 9.49
N GLU A 106 -8.09 -21.06 10.10
CA GLU A 106 -7.48 -22.38 10.29
C GLU A 106 -8.38 -23.30 11.14
N ARG A 107 -8.96 -22.76 12.22
CA ARG A 107 -9.93 -23.49 13.05
C ARG A 107 -11.17 -23.92 12.28
N GLU A 108 -11.71 -23.06 11.42
CA GLU A 108 -12.87 -23.40 10.57
C GLU A 108 -12.53 -24.50 9.54
N ILE A 109 -11.34 -24.43 8.93
CA ILE A 109 -10.86 -25.44 7.98
C ILE A 109 -10.76 -26.80 8.68
N GLU A 110 -10.13 -26.88 9.85
CA GLU A 110 -10.02 -28.12 10.63
C GLU A 110 -11.39 -28.69 11.01
N ALA A 111 -12.31 -27.83 11.47
CA ALA A 111 -13.67 -28.25 11.80
C ALA A 111 -14.40 -28.83 10.59
N SER A 112 -14.20 -28.23 9.40
CA SER A 112 -14.80 -28.69 8.15
C SER A 112 -14.24 -30.03 7.67
N LEU A 113 -12.92 -30.25 7.78
CA LEU A 113 -12.24 -31.49 7.42
C LEU A 113 -12.70 -32.65 8.32
N ASN A 114 -12.73 -32.41 9.65
CA ASN A 114 -13.20 -33.40 10.62
C ASN A 114 -14.68 -33.79 10.39
N LYS A 115 -15.51 -32.85 9.96
CA LYS A 115 -16.93 -33.11 9.64
C LYS A 115 -17.09 -33.96 8.38
N GLN A 116 -16.20 -33.80 7.40
CA GLN A 116 -16.22 -34.61 6.17
C GLN A 116 -15.70 -36.04 6.41
N GLN A 117 -14.65 -36.21 7.23
CA GLN A 117 -14.13 -37.53 7.60
C GLN A 117 -15.18 -38.38 8.34
N LYS A 118 -15.87 -37.80 9.33
CA LYS A 118 -16.97 -38.48 10.05
C LYS A 118 -18.17 -38.84 9.18
N LYS A 119 -18.36 -38.16 8.05
CA LYS A 119 -19.44 -38.42 7.10
C LYS A 119 -19.07 -39.49 6.05
N GLY A 120 -17.78 -39.77 5.89
CA GLY A 120 -17.25 -40.81 5.01
C GLY A 120 -17.20 -42.22 5.63
N GLU A 121 -17.17 -42.33 6.95
CA GLU A 121 -17.13 -43.61 7.69
C GLU A 121 -18.51 -44.27 7.90
N GLY A 122 -19.58 -43.66 7.40
CA GLY A 122 -20.97 -44.12 7.57
C GLY A 122 -21.61 -44.75 6.33
N LYS A 123 -20.83 -45.26 5.37
CA LYS A 123 -21.31 -45.98 4.19
C LYS A 123 -20.63 -47.33 4.02
#